data_AF-A0A9W7LD56-F1
#
_entry.id   AF-A0A9W7LD56-F1
#
_cell.length_a   1.000
_cell.length_b   1.000
_cell.length_c   1.000
_cell.angle_alpha   90.00
_cell.angle_beta   90.00
_cell.angle_gamma   90.00
#
_symmetry.space_group_name_H-M   'P 1'
#
loop_
_entity.id
_entity.type
_entity.pdbx_description
1 polymer ?
#
loop_
_entity_poly.entity_id
_entity_poly.type
_entity_poly.pdbx_seq_one_letter_code
_entity_poly.pdbx_strand_id
1 'polypeptide(L)'
;MPSRKPAPQGVLDPRLGVSDRVSVCETCKLGLTECSGHFGYINLGLPVFHIGYFKHTISVLQCICKNCSRVLLKDDPSANKYEYTKYLNIFRGKTVNKATGQVDDHNTDILMKQATLKKFVNEDLLPTRVLSLFKAIPDRDCELLWLASKHQWCDVSL
;
A
#
# COMPACT_ATOMS: atom_id res chain seq x y z
N MET A 1 -21.89 24.34 33.93
CA MET A 1 -21.16 23.43 33.02
C MET A 1 -20.63 24.26 31.85
N PRO A 2 -19.37 24.10 31.42
CA PRO A 2 -18.86 24.84 30.27
C PRO A 2 -19.69 24.52 29.02
N SER A 3 -19.84 25.52 28.14
CA SER A 3 -20.60 25.41 26.89
C SER A 3 -20.02 24.26 26.05
N ARG A 4 -20.84 23.24 25.75
CA ARG A 4 -20.46 22.05 24.95
C ARG A 4 -20.41 22.36 23.45
N LYS A 5 -19.70 23.41 23.06
CA LYS A 5 -19.48 23.72 21.63
C LYS A 5 -18.36 22.82 21.10
N PRO A 6 -18.56 22.13 19.97
CA PRO A 6 -17.49 21.37 19.34
C PRO A 6 -16.28 22.26 19.03
N ALA A 7 -15.08 21.72 19.22
CA ALA A 7 -13.86 22.43 18.86
C ALA A 7 -13.77 22.56 17.33
N PRO A 8 -13.41 23.75 16.80
CA PRO A 8 -13.19 23.92 15.37
C PRO A 8 -12.02 23.03 14.92
N GLN A 9 -12.15 22.38 13.75
CA GLN A 9 -11.17 21.43 13.21
C GLN A 9 -10.92 20.21 14.11
N GLY A 10 -11.83 19.92 15.04
CA GLY A 10 -11.78 18.75 15.90
C GLY A 10 -12.46 17.53 15.29
N VAL A 11 -12.50 16.44 16.05
CA VAL A 11 -13.16 15.18 15.66
C VAL A 11 -14.67 15.34 15.47
N LEU A 12 -15.28 16.28 16.21
CA LEU A 12 -16.71 16.58 16.16
C LEU A 12 -17.02 17.86 15.35
N ASP A 13 -16.17 18.18 14.37
CA ASP A 13 -16.37 19.36 13.53
C ASP A 13 -17.68 19.24 12.73
N PRO A 14 -18.60 20.23 12.81
CA PRO A 14 -19.89 20.21 12.10
C PRO A 14 -19.78 20.10 10.58
N ARG A 15 -18.60 20.36 10.00
CA ARG A 15 -18.32 20.17 8.57
C ARG A 15 -18.21 18.69 8.18
N LEU A 16 -17.91 17.80 9.14
CA LEU A 16 -17.88 16.35 8.92
C LEU A 16 -19.27 15.72 9.00
N GLY A 17 -20.24 16.45 9.55
CA GLY A 17 -21.61 16.00 9.74
C GLY A 17 -22.15 16.48 11.08
N VAL A 18 -23.43 16.26 11.29
CA VAL A 18 -24.11 16.56 12.55
C VAL A 18 -24.63 15.28 13.18
N SER A 19 -24.60 15.21 14.50
CA SER A 19 -25.19 14.11 15.27
C SER A 19 -26.46 14.52 16.01
N ASP A 20 -26.73 15.81 16.13
CA ASP A 20 -27.92 16.34 16.80
C ASP A 20 -29.02 16.69 15.80
N ARG A 21 -30.27 16.53 16.23
CA ARG A 21 -31.47 16.86 15.41
C ARG A 21 -31.67 18.36 15.18
N VAL A 22 -31.03 19.19 16.01
CA VAL A 22 -31.21 20.66 16.00
C VAL A 22 -30.14 21.34 15.14
N SER A 23 -28.93 20.81 15.13
CA SER A 23 -27.81 21.37 14.36
C SER A 23 -27.91 21.00 12.89
N VAL A 24 -27.47 21.91 12.02
CA VAL A 24 -27.33 21.68 10.57
C VAL A 24 -25.87 21.50 10.21
N CYS A 25 -25.58 20.61 9.25
CA CYS A 25 -24.21 20.40 8.81
C CYS A 25 -23.65 21.66 8.15
N GLU A 26 -22.39 22.01 8.44
CA GLU A 26 -21.79 23.20 7.86
C GLU A 26 -21.40 23.04 6.38
N THR A 27 -21.22 21.81 5.90
CA THR A 27 -20.81 21.49 4.52
C THR A 27 -22.01 21.38 3.58
N CYS A 28 -22.97 20.50 3.86
CA CYS A 28 -24.14 20.32 3.00
C CYS A 28 -25.37 21.16 3.40
N LYS A 29 -25.36 21.79 4.58
CA LYS A 29 -26.51 22.54 5.15
C LYS A 29 -27.77 21.72 5.38
N LEU A 30 -27.68 20.39 5.30
CA LEU A 30 -28.78 19.48 5.59
C LEU A 30 -28.81 19.09 7.08
N GLY A 31 -29.98 18.63 7.53
CA GLY A 31 -30.18 18.10 8.88
C GLY A 31 -29.69 16.65 9.03
N LEU A 32 -29.76 16.12 10.25
CA LEU A 32 -29.27 14.77 10.60
C LEU A 32 -29.82 13.64 9.70
N THR A 33 -31.09 13.71 9.29
CA THR A 33 -31.74 12.65 8.50
C THR A 33 -31.32 12.61 7.04
N GLU A 34 -30.85 13.73 6.51
CA GLU A 34 -30.51 13.90 5.09
C GLU A 34 -28.99 14.00 4.85
N CYS A 35 -28.23 14.32 5.90
CA CYS A 35 -26.79 14.40 5.85
C CYS A 35 -26.15 13.00 6.00
N SER A 36 -25.59 12.47 4.92
CA SER A 36 -24.84 11.18 4.93
C SER A 36 -23.49 11.24 5.64
N GLY A 37 -23.04 12.43 6.06
CA GLY A 37 -21.71 12.68 6.58
C GLY A 37 -20.70 12.99 5.48
N HIS A 38 -19.57 13.59 5.89
CA HIS A 38 -18.52 14.06 5.00
C HIS A 38 -17.16 13.55 5.45
N PHE A 39 -16.32 13.20 4.48
CA PHE A 39 -14.98 12.71 4.76
C PHE A 39 -14.10 13.84 5.31
N GLY A 40 -13.41 13.53 6.41
CA GLY A 40 -12.26 14.29 6.88
C GLY A 40 -10.97 13.58 6.47
N TYR A 41 -9.86 14.30 6.57
CA TYR A 41 -8.54 13.73 6.43
C TYR A 41 -7.66 14.19 7.59
N ILE A 42 -6.70 13.36 7.96
CA ILE A 42 -5.67 13.69 8.94
C ILE A 42 -4.34 13.61 8.22
N ASN A 43 -3.57 14.71 8.29
CA ASN A 43 -2.22 14.73 7.77
C ASN A 43 -1.29 14.06 8.79
N LEU A 44 -0.86 12.84 8.47
CA LEU A 44 0.16 12.15 9.25
C LEU A 44 1.51 12.85 9.09
N GLY A 45 2.23 13.06 10.20
CA GLY A 45 3.55 13.69 10.17
C GLY A 45 4.64 12.80 9.54
N LEU A 46 4.40 11.49 9.49
CA LEU A 46 5.28 10.48 8.91
C LEU A 46 4.43 9.41 8.18
N PRO A 47 4.99 8.77 7.13
CA PRO A 47 4.29 7.68 6.44
C PRO A 47 4.15 6.45 7.35
N VAL A 48 3.05 5.73 7.18
CA VAL A 48 2.71 4.54 7.95
C VAL A 48 2.33 3.42 6.96
N PHE A 49 2.71 2.18 7.25
CA PHE A 49 2.30 1.09 6.37
C PHE A 49 0.83 0.75 6.57
N HIS A 50 0.09 0.67 5.47
CA HIS A 50 -1.23 0.09 5.49
C HIS A 50 -1.13 -1.43 5.69
N ILE A 51 -1.75 -1.96 6.75
CA ILE A 51 -1.60 -3.37 7.15
C ILE A 51 -2.08 -4.35 6.06
N GLY A 52 -3.11 -3.97 5.29
CA GLY A 52 -3.61 -4.77 4.17
C GLY A 52 -2.61 -4.91 3.01
N TYR A 53 -1.70 -3.95 2.85
CA TYR A 53 -0.71 -3.93 1.78
C TYR A 53 0.70 -4.28 2.25
N PHE A 54 0.89 -4.57 3.54
CA PHE A 54 2.21 -4.84 4.11
C PHE A 54 2.90 -6.04 3.43
N LYS A 55 2.16 -7.13 3.18
CA LYS A 55 2.69 -8.30 2.45
C LYS A 55 3.12 -7.94 1.03
N HIS A 56 2.29 -7.18 0.31
CA HIS A 56 2.59 -6.72 -1.05
C HIS A 56 3.81 -5.78 -1.09
N THR A 57 3.92 -4.90 -0.10
CA THR A 57 5.06 -3.99 0.08
C THR A 57 6.36 -4.79 0.19
N ILE A 58 6.39 -5.83 1.02
CA ILE A 58 7.55 -6.71 1.15
C ILE A 58 7.86 -7.43 -0.17
N SER A 59 6.84 -7.97 -0.85
CA SER A 59 7.03 -8.62 -2.16
C SER A 59 7.65 -7.68 -3.18
N VAL A 60 7.15 -6.45 -3.31
CA VAL A 60 7.74 -5.42 -4.18
C VAL A 60 9.17 -5.14 -3.78
N LEU A 61 9.44 -4.95 -2.48
CA LEU A 61 10.77 -4.67 -1.97
C LEU A 61 11.76 -5.80 -2.30
N GLN A 62 11.31 -7.05 -2.45
CA GLN A 62 12.16 -8.17 -2.88
C GLN A 62 12.43 -8.19 -4.39
N CYS A 63 11.60 -7.50 -5.19
CA CYS A 63 11.67 -7.50 -6.65
C CYS A 63 12.43 -6.29 -7.22
N ILE A 64 12.73 -5.28 -6.40
CA ILE A 64 13.40 -4.05 -6.82
C ILE A 64 14.81 -3.92 -6.25
N CYS A 65 15.69 -3.28 -7.00
CA CYS A 65 17.00 -2.86 -6.51
C CYS A 65 16.87 -1.69 -5.52
N LYS A 66 17.52 -1.78 -4.36
CA LYS A 66 17.52 -0.73 -3.32
C LYS A 66 18.33 0.51 -3.65
N ASN A 67 19.17 0.42 -4.69
CA ASN A 67 20.05 1.51 -5.08
C ASN A 67 19.53 2.27 -6.31
N CYS A 68 18.94 1.57 -7.28
CA CYS A 68 18.44 2.18 -8.52
C CYS A 68 16.90 2.18 -8.66
N SER A 69 16.17 1.57 -7.72
CA SER A 69 14.70 1.46 -7.73
C SER A 69 14.11 0.85 -9.00
N ARG A 70 14.90 0.08 -9.76
CA ARG A 70 14.44 -0.68 -10.93
C ARG A 70 14.13 -2.12 -10.55
N VAL A 71 13.22 -2.73 -11.30
CA VAL A 71 12.93 -4.16 -11.18
C VAL A 71 14.17 -4.97 -11.54
N LEU A 72 14.47 -6.00 -10.74
CA LEU A 72 15.59 -6.90 -10.93
C LEU A 72 15.26 -7.89 -12.07
N LEU A 73 15.40 -7.44 -13.33
CA LEU A 73 15.31 -8.28 -14.52
C LEU A 73 16.71 -8.54 -15.09
N LYS A 74 16.91 -9.72 -15.66
CA LYS A 74 18.12 -10.01 -16.44
C LYS A 74 17.98 -9.43 -17.86
N ASP A 75 19.09 -8.93 -18.41
CA ASP A 75 19.14 -8.34 -19.76
C ASP A 75 18.94 -9.36 -20.90
N ASP A 76 18.74 -10.65 -20.59
CA ASP A 76 18.53 -11.71 -21.56
C ASP A 76 17.04 -11.78 -21.99
N PRO A 77 16.72 -11.49 -23.27
CA PRO A 77 15.36 -11.53 -23.79
C PRO A 77 14.68 -12.90 -23.64
N SER A 78 15.46 -13.99 -23.64
CA SER A 78 14.95 -15.36 -23.53
C SER A 78 14.65 -15.78 -22.08
N ALA A 79 15.41 -15.25 -21.11
CA ALA A 79 15.17 -15.45 -19.68
C ALA A 79 13.99 -14.62 -19.14
N ASN A 80 13.71 -13.49 -19.79
CA ASN A 80 12.67 -12.55 -19.36
C ASN A 80 11.27 -13.17 -19.31
N LYS A 81 10.92 -14.08 -20.23
CA LYS A 81 9.58 -14.72 -20.26
C LYS A 81 9.29 -15.55 -19.00
N TYR A 82 10.30 -16.21 -18.43
CA TYR A 82 10.21 -16.97 -17.17
C TYR A 82 10.26 -16.05 -15.93
N GLU A 83 11.05 -14.98 -15.97
CA GLU A 83 11.11 -14.02 -14.84
C GLU A 83 9.81 -13.20 -14.71
N TYR A 84 9.21 -12.74 -15.81
CA TYR A 84 7.90 -12.05 -15.78
C TYR A 84 6.80 -12.91 -15.18
N THR A 85 6.75 -14.19 -15.56
CA THR A 85 5.76 -15.14 -15.02
C THR A 85 6.01 -15.44 -13.55
N LYS A 86 7.28 -15.50 -13.11
CA LYS A 86 7.64 -15.61 -11.69
C LYS A 86 7.18 -14.42 -10.87
N TYR A 87 7.38 -13.19 -11.34
CA TYR A 87 6.90 -11.99 -10.64
C TYR A 87 5.37 -11.97 -10.55
N LEU A 88 4.66 -12.31 -11.64
CA LEU A 88 3.20 -12.48 -11.64
C LEU A 88 2.72 -13.51 -10.60
N ASN A 89 3.46 -14.61 -10.43
CA ASN A 89 3.09 -15.69 -9.53
C ASN A 89 3.30 -15.32 -8.05
N ILE A 90 4.27 -14.46 -7.72
CA ILE A 90 4.46 -13.91 -6.36
C ILE A 90 3.22 -13.10 -5.93
N PHE A 91 2.69 -12.26 -6.82
CA PHE A 91 1.49 -11.44 -6.51
C PHE A 91 0.19 -12.26 -6.56
N ARG A 92 0.15 -13.33 -7.35
CA ARG A 92 -0.98 -14.27 -7.43
C ARG A 92 -0.96 -15.40 -6.39
N GLY A 93 0.06 -15.45 -5.52
CA GLY A 93 0.20 -16.48 -4.49
C GLY A 93 0.45 -17.89 -5.06
N LYS A 94 0.94 -18.00 -6.30
CA LYS A 94 1.19 -19.28 -6.97
C LYS A 94 2.66 -19.67 -6.80
N THR A 95 2.92 -20.93 -6.45
CA THR A 95 4.30 -21.45 -6.38
C THR A 95 4.73 -21.94 -7.78
N VAL A 96 5.96 -21.62 -8.17
CA VAL A 96 6.57 -22.13 -9.42
C VAL A 96 7.54 -23.23 -9.03
N ASN A 97 7.25 -24.46 -9.46
CA ASN A 97 8.12 -25.60 -9.18
C ASN A 97 9.38 -25.52 -10.06
N LYS A 98 10.56 -25.41 -9.45
CA LYS A 98 11.84 -25.15 -10.14
C LYS A 98 12.29 -26.28 -11.09
N ALA A 99 11.74 -27.48 -10.93
CA ALA A 99 12.11 -28.64 -11.75
C ALA A 99 11.29 -28.79 -13.04
N THR A 100 10.06 -28.27 -13.09
CA THR A 100 9.11 -28.54 -14.18
C THR A 100 8.45 -27.30 -14.78
N GLY A 101 8.61 -26.12 -14.17
CA GLY A 101 7.93 -24.90 -14.62
C GLY A 101 6.41 -24.94 -14.47
N GLN A 102 5.86 -25.94 -13.79
CA GLN A 102 4.43 -26.06 -13.49
C GLN A 102 4.06 -25.18 -12.28
N VAL A 103 2.84 -24.66 -12.35
CA VAL A 103 2.29 -23.66 -11.42
C VAL A 103 1.30 -24.39 -10.52
N ASP A 104 1.66 -24.54 -9.25
CA ASP A 104 0.93 -25.42 -8.32
C ASP A 104 0.09 -24.54 -7.37
N ASP A 105 -1.22 -24.72 -7.39
CA ASP A 105 -2.21 -23.90 -6.68
C ASP A 105 -2.37 -24.27 -5.18
N HIS A 106 -1.37 -24.92 -4.57
CA HIS A 106 -1.46 -25.41 -3.19
C HIS A 106 -0.69 -24.52 -2.20
N ASN A 107 -1.46 -23.80 -1.38
CA ASN A 107 -1.15 -23.25 -0.06
C ASN A 107 -0.01 -22.21 0.05
N THR A 108 -0.39 -20.97 0.37
CA THR A 108 0.46 -19.77 0.52
C THR A 108 1.39 -19.76 1.75
N ASP A 109 1.86 -20.91 2.22
CA ASP A 109 2.62 -21.00 3.48
C ASP A 109 4.03 -21.58 3.36
N ILE A 110 4.57 -21.69 2.14
CA ILE A 110 5.91 -22.26 1.93
C ILE A 110 6.85 -21.21 1.35
N LEU A 111 7.59 -20.59 2.27
CA LEU A 111 8.94 -19.98 2.13
C LEU A 111 9.03 -18.46 1.94
N MET A 112 8.41 -17.69 2.84
CA MET A 112 9.27 -16.86 3.67
C MET A 112 10.16 -17.81 4.48
N LYS A 113 11.35 -18.16 3.97
CA LYS A 113 12.38 -18.71 4.87
C LYS A 113 12.59 -17.64 5.93
N GLN A 114 12.05 -17.87 7.11
CA GLN A 114 12.09 -16.97 8.27
C GLN A 114 13.52 -16.56 8.67
N ALA A 115 14.55 -17.22 8.12
CA ALA A 115 15.96 -16.86 8.23
C ALA A 115 16.39 -15.69 7.33
N THR A 116 15.83 -15.54 6.12
CA THR A 116 16.24 -14.47 5.18
C THR A 116 15.57 -13.13 5.50
N LEU A 117 14.36 -13.14 6.07
CA LEU A 117 13.74 -11.92 6.59
C LEU A 117 14.50 -11.34 7.77
N LYS A 118 15.00 -12.16 8.71
CA LYS A 118 15.74 -11.65 9.88
C LYS A 118 17.00 -10.85 9.53
N LYS A 119 17.58 -11.03 8.33
CA LYS A 119 18.74 -10.26 7.85
C LYS A 119 18.37 -9.03 7.00
N PHE A 120 17.16 -8.98 6.44
CA PHE A 120 16.63 -7.88 5.61
C PHE A 120 15.82 -6.84 6.40
N VAL A 121 15.28 -7.20 7.56
CA VAL A 121 14.14 -6.50 8.18
C VAL A 121 14.49 -5.24 8.98
N ASN A 122 15.74 -4.97 9.36
CA ASN A 122 15.99 -3.91 10.36
C ASN A 122 16.29 -2.51 9.81
N GLU A 123 16.85 -2.32 8.60
CA GLU A 123 17.08 -0.96 8.05
C GLU A 123 16.20 -0.62 6.84
N ASP A 124 15.88 -1.60 5.98
CA ASP A 124 15.14 -1.37 4.74
C ASP A 124 13.63 -1.20 4.91
N LEU A 125 13.09 -1.51 6.09
CA LEU A 125 11.65 -1.44 6.38
C LEU A 125 11.21 -0.11 7.02
N LEU A 126 12.07 0.91 7.07
CA LEU A 126 11.64 2.22 7.56
C LEU A 126 10.61 2.82 6.57
N PRO A 127 9.41 3.22 7.03
CA PRO A 127 8.36 3.74 6.14
C PRO A 127 8.82 4.89 5.24
N THR A 128 9.69 5.76 5.76
CA THR A 128 10.27 6.87 5.00
C THR A 128 11.19 6.40 3.87
N ARG A 129 12.03 5.39 4.14
CA ARG A 129 12.92 4.79 3.13
C ARG A 129 12.13 4.05 2.07
N VAL A 130 11.15 3.24 2.47
CA VAL A 130 10.27 2.52 1.53
C VAL A 130 9.52 3.49 0.63
N LEU A 131 8.94 4.56 1.18
CA LEU A 131 8.29 5.59 0.39
C LEU A 131 9.25 6.25 -0.61
N SER A 132 10.50 6.52 -0.20
CA SER A 132 11.51 7.07 -1.12
C SER A 132 11.86 6.12 -2.26
N LEU A 133 11.94 4.82 -1.99
CA LEU A 133 12.20 3.80 -3.00
C LEU A 133 11.04 3.71 -3.99
N PHE A 134 9.80 3.65 -3.48
CA PHE A 134 8.60 3.51 -4.30
C PHE A 134 8.37 4.74 -5.19
N LYS A 135 8.62 5.95 -4.68
CA LYS A 135 8.58 7.18 -5.49
C LYS A 135 9.63 7.22 -6.59
N ALA A 136 10.75 6.51 -6.41
CA ALA A 136 11.83 6.43 -7.40
C ALA A 136 11.64 5.31 -8.44
N ILE A 137 10.61 4.45 -8.28
CA ILE A 137 10.27 3.43 -9.29
C ILE A 137 9.73 4.15 -10.54
N PRO A 138 10.29 3.88 -11.73
CA PRO A 138 9.84 4.50 -12.96
C PRO A 138 8.51 3.91 -13.43
N ASP A 139 7.67 4.71 -14.08
CA ASP A 139 6.31 4.30 -14.48
C ASP A 139 6.29 3.05 -15.39
N ARG A 140 7.32 2.86 -16.23
CA ARG A 140 7.47 1.63 -17.06
C ARG A 140 7.65 0.34 -16.25
N ASP A 141 8.24 0.46 -15.05
CA ASP A 141 8.47 -0.66 -14.15
C ASP A 141 7.23 -0.91 -13.26
N CYS A 142 6.29 0.05 -13.15
CA CYS A 142 5.06 -0.09 -12.38
C CYS A 142 4.12 -1.15 -12.97
N GLU A 143 4.02 -1.24 -14.31
CA GLU A 143 3.20 -2.26 -14.98
C GLU A 143 3.68 -3.69 -14.62
N LEU A 144 4.99 -3.86 -14.49
CA LEU A 144 5.62 -5.14 -14.11
C LEU A 144 5.32 -5.53 -12.67
N LEU A 145 5.06 -4.54 -11.82
CA LEU A 145 4.68 -4.70 -10.41
C LEU A 145 3.16 -4.75 -10.22
N TRP A 146 2.40 -4.86 -11.32
CA TRP A 146 0.94 -4.91 -11.34
C TRP A 146 0.26 -3.64 -10.80
N LEU A 147 0.91 -2.49 -10.99
CA LEU A 147 0.38 -1.20 -10.61
C LEU A 147 0.03 -0.38 -11.84
N ALA A 148 -1.15 0.23 -11.82
CA ALA A 148 -1.66 1.08 -12.88
C ALA A 148 -0.94 2.43 -12.93
N SER A 149 -0.44 2.94 -11.79
CA SER A 149 0.39 4.16 -11.76
C SER A 149 1.15 4.30 -10.45
N LYS A 150 2.16 5.18 -10.45
CA LYS A 150 2.91 5.56 -9.23
C LYS A 150 2.05 6.15 -8.11
N HIS A 151 0.85 6.66 -8.42
CA HIS A 151 -0.05 7.26 -7.42
C HIS A 151 -0.58 6.23 -6.43
N GLN A 152 -0.71 4.96 -6.84
CA GLN A 152 -1.13 3.88 -5.94
C GLN A 152 -0.12 3.62 -4.81
N TRP A 153 1.15 3.99 -4.97
CA TRP A 153 2.14 3.86 -3.89
C TRP A 153 1.87 4.82 -2.73
N CYS A 154 1.24 5.96 -2.99
CA CYS A 154 0.85 6.90 -1.95
C CYS A 154 -0.20 6.28 -1.03
N ASP A 155 -1.12 5.47 -1.57
CA ASP A 155 -2.17 4.80 -0.79
C ASP A 155 -1.65 3.61 0.05
N VAL A 156 -0.50 3.05 -0.32
CA VAL A 156 0.13 1.91 0.39
C VAL A 156 0.88 2.37 1.65
N SER A 157 1.27 3.66 1.71
CA SER A 157 2.08 4.27 2.78
C SER A 157 1.33 5.35 3.58
N LEU A 158 0.02 5.47 3.38
CA LEU A 158 -0.91 6.32 4.14
C LEU A 158 -1.79 5.46 5.05
#